data_AF-K9PIL8-F1
#
_entry.id   AF-K9PIL8-F1
#
_cell.length_a   1.000
_cell.length_b   1.000
_cell.length_c   1.000
_cell.angle_alpha   90.00
_cell.angle_beta   90.00
_cell.angle_gamma   90.00
#
_symmetry.space_group_name_H-M   'P 1'
#
loop_
_entity.id
_entity.type
_entity.pdbx_description
1 polymer ?
#
loop_
_entity_poly.entity_id
_entity_poly.type
_entity_poly.pdbx_seq_one_letter_code
_entity_poly.pdbx_strand_id
1 'polypeptide(L)'
;MTRLKEMRVTDTLGIVLVAAACCAVPASVVMAQPAALQLQLQRSTLQNVDDSAGRWQFEGGKVVQNGKQTANYASFKRIVNGGTDAQNTAIVTTTIFFQGKKPPENITLQGSHDFSSGGQIGSVSAASSQYAAYIGKQYSRRGDTVTIK
;
A
#
# COMPACT_ATOMS: atom_id res chain seq x y z
N MET A 1 -58.58 -31.97 -48.79
CA MET A 1 -57.34 -32.80 -48.72
C MET A 1 -56.24 -31.97 -49.38
N THR A 2 -55.11 -31.56 -48.82
CA THR A 2 -54.43 -31.69 -47.53
C THR A 2 -53.38 -30.55 -47.48
N ARG A 3 -53.06 -30.03 -46.29
CA ARG A 3 -52.15 -28.90 -45.99
C ARG A 3 -50.71 -28.99 -46.55
N LEU A 4 -50.05 -27.82 -46.63
CA LEU A 4 -48.66 -27.44 -46.21
C LEU A 4 -48.11 -26.37 -47.18
N LYS A 5 -47.38 -25.30 -46.83
CA LYS A 5 -46.73 -24.83 -45.59
C LYS A 5 -46.37 -23.34 -45.85
N GLU A 6 -46.56 -22.44 -44.88
CA GLU A 6 -45.90 -21.13 -44.88
C GLU A 6 -44.41 -21.31 -44.58
N MET A 7 -43.53 -20.53 -45.22
CA MET A 7 -42.49 -19.76 -44.52
C MET A 7 -41.89 -18.70 -45.44
N ARG A 8 -41.90 -17.45 -44.96
CA ARG A 8 -41.41 -16.24 -45.63
C ARG A 8 -39.92 -16.00 -45.37
N VAL A 9 -39.42 -15.06 -46.18
CA VAL A 9 -38.44 -14.00 -45.91
C VAL A 9 -37.11 -14.17 -46.65
N THR A 10 -36.94 -13.21 -47.55
CA THR A 10 -35.87 -12.90 -48.49
C THR A 10 -34.60 -12.44 -47.78
N ASP A 11 -33.46 -13.10 -48.08
CA ASP A 11 -32.14 -12.61 -47.71
C ASP A 11 -31.57 -11.68 -48.80
N THR A 12 -31.16 -10.49 -48.35
CA THR A 12 -30.70 -9.37 -49.17
C THR A 12 -29.18 -9.24 -49.10
N LEU A 13 -28.61 -8.78 -50.21
CA LEU A 13 -27.24 -8.41 -50.55
C LEU A 13 -26.28 -8.02 -49.40
N GLY A 14 -25.03 -8.45 -49.55
CA GLY A 14 -23.91 -8.03 -48.72
C GLY A 14 -23.36 -6.63 -49.02
N ILE A 15 -22.59 -6.14 -48.04
CA ILE A 15 -21.56 -5.09 -48.13
C ILE A 15 -20.47 -5.51 -47.14
N VAL A 16 -19.25 -5.70 -47.63
CA VAL A 16 -18.05 -5.85 -46.80
C VAL A 16 -17.55 -4.44 -46.48
N LEU A 17 -17.59 -4.05 -45.20
CA LEU A 17 -16.94 -2.84 -44.71
C LEU A 17 -15.81 -3.24 -43.76
N VAL A 18 -14.57 -3.20 -44.25
CA VAL A 18 -13.37 -3.29 -43.41
C VAL A 18 -13.17 -1.90 -42.80
N ALA A 19 -13.72 -1.67 -41.62
CA ALA A 19 -13.39 -0.49 -40.83
C ALA A 19 -11.99 -0.68 -40.23
N ALA A 20 -11.03 0.12 -40.68
CA ALA A 20 -9.74 0.26 -40.03
C ALA A 20 -9.96 0.67 -38.58
N ALA A 21 -9.67 -0.24 -37.65
CA ALA A 21 -9.63 0.05 -36.23
C ALA A 21 -8.47 1.02 -35.99
N CYS A 22 -8.79 2.31 -36.01
CA CYS A 22 -7.91 3.35 -35.51
C CYS A 22 -7.59 3.00 -34.05
N CYS A 23 -6.32 2.71 -33.75
CA CYS A 23 -5.83 2.46 -32.41
C CYS A 23 -6.08 3.70 -31.55
N ALA A 24 -7.27 3.77 -30.94
CA ALA A 24 -7.55 4.71 -29.88
C ALA A 24 -6.65 4.33 -28.71
N VAL A 25 -5.51 5.02 -28.60
CA VAL A 25 -4.67 5.01 -27.41
C VAL A 25 -5.59 5.38 -26.25
N PRO A 26 -5.74 4.55 -25.21
CA PRO A 26 -6.59 4.92 -24.09
C PRO A 26 -6.06 6.23 -23.53
N ALA A 27 -6.97 7.20 -23.37
CA ALA A 27 -6.71 8.44 -22.65
C ALA A 27 -5.96 8.10 -21.36
N SER A 28 -4.81 8.73 -21.16
CA SER A 28 -4.01 8.56 -19.95
C SER A 28 -4.95 8.68 -18.76
N VAL A 29 -5.17 7.58 -18.05
CA VAL A 29 -5.90 7.60 -16.78
C VAL A 29 -5.02 8.43 -15.86
N VAL A 30 -5.34 9.71 -15.70
CA VAL A 30 -4.79 10.53 -14.64
C VAL A 30 -5.36 9.93 -13.36
N MET A 31 -4.66 8.92 -12.84
CA MET A 31 -4.97 8.34 -11.54
C MET A 31 -4.82 9.47 -10.54
N ALA A 32 -5.94 9.96 -10.01
CA ALA A 32 -5.93 10.97 -8.96
C ALA A 32 -5.05 10.43 -7.81
N GLN A 33 -3.96 11.14 -7.52
CA GLN A 33 -3.08 10.80 -6.41
C GLN A 33 -3.93 10.88 -5.13
N PRO A 34 -3.93 9.86 -4.26
CA PRO A 34 -4.60 9.99 -2.97
C PRO A 34 -4.01 11.18 -2.22
N ALA A 35 -4.86 11.89 -1.48
CA ALA A 35 -4.39 12.93 -0.58
C ALA A 35 -3.35 12.37 0.40
N ALA A 36 -2.39 13.20 0.81
CA ALA A 36 -1.34 12.77 1.72
C ALA A 36 -1.95 12.24 3.04
N LEU A 37 -1.56 11.04 3.46
CA LEU A 37 -1.99 10.45 4.72
C LEU A 37 -0.99 10.78 5.82
N GLN A 38 -1.44 11.50 6.84
CA GLN A 38 -0.65 11.84 8.03
C GLN A 38 -1.18 11.09 9.25
N LEU A 39 -0.26 10.44 9.97
CA LEU A 39 -0.54 9.56 11.11
C LEU A 39 0.40 9.93 12.26
N GLN A 40 -0.13 10.03 13.48
CA GLN A 40 0.69 10.23 14.69
C GLN A 40 0.81 8.90 15.44
N LEU A 41 2.03 8.40 15.58
CA LEU A 41 2.34 7.15 16.26
C LEU A 41 2.65 7.45 17.72
N GLN A 42 1.82 6.92 18.62
CA GLN A 42 2.08 6.99 20.05
C GLN A 42 2.65 5.65 20.52
N ARG A 43 3.97 5.62 20.72
CA ARG A 43 4.70 4.43 21.15
C ARG A 43 4.28 4.02 22.57
N SER A 44 3.88 2.76 22.70
CA SER A 44 3.53 2.15 24.00
C SER A 44 4.65 1.25 24.51
N THR A 45 5.33 0.54 23.60
CA THR A 45 6.43 -0.38 23.96
C THR A 45 7.61 -0.22 23.00
N LEU A 46 8.81 -0.46 23.51
CA LEU A 46 10.05 -0.57 22.76
C LEU A 46 10.92 -1.64 23.42
N GLN A 47 11.30 -2.67 22.67
CA GLN A 47 12.14 -3.75 23.18
C GLN A 47 13.25 -4.05 22.19
N ASN A 48 14.48 -4.14 22.69
CA ASN A 48 15.62 -4.62 21.91
C ASN A 48 15.87 -6.10 22.24
N VAL A 49 16.19 -6.88 21.21
CA VAL A 49 16.60 -8.29 21.33
C VAL A 49 17.86 -8.46 20.49
N ASP A 50 18.96 -8.81 21.16
CA ASP A 50 20.25 -9.05 20.51
C ASP A 50 20.42 -10.54 20.18
N ASP A 51 20.97 -10.82 19.00
CA ASP A 51 21.38 -12.16 18.57
C ASP A 51 22.76 -12.12 17.91
N SER A 52 23.28 -13.28 17.54
CA SER A 52 24.63 -13.40 16.95
C SER A 52 24.78 -12.65 15.62
N ALA A 53 23.68 -12.40 14.90
CA ALA A 53 23.68 -11.72 13.61
C ALA A 53 23.35 -10.22 13.71
N GLY A 54 23.05 -9.69 14.90
CA GLY A 54 22.82 -8.27 15.15
C GLY A 54 21.72 -8.01 16.16
N ARG A 55 20.93 -6.96 15.92
CA ARG A 55 19.90 -6.48 16.86
C ARG A 55 18.54 -6.34 16.19
N TRP A 56 17.52 -6.91 16.81
CA TRP A 56 16.14 -6.56 16.58
C TRP A 56 15.69 -5.45 17.53
N GLN A 57 14.88 -4.53 17.03
CA GLN A 57 14.15 -3.57 17.84
C GLN A 57 12.66 -3.66 17.50
N PHE A 58 11.85 -4.07 18.46
CA PHE A 58 10.40 -4.17 18.34
C PHE A 58 9.73 -2.97 18.99
N GLU A 59 8.82 -2.35 18.27
CA GLU A 59 8.07 -1.17 18.70
C GLU A 59 6.58 -1.41 18.45
N GLY A 60 5.73 -1.06 19.42
CA GLY A 60 4.28 -1.17 19.27
C GLY A 60 3.56 -0.01 19.94
N GLY A 61 2.37 0.30 19.43
CA GLY A 61 1.57 1.37 20.02
C GLY A 61 0.31 1.71 19.26
N LYS A 62 -0.15 2.94 19.47
CA LYS A 62 -1.40 3.48 18.93
C LYS A 62 -1.10 4.41 17.77
N VAL A 63 -2.05 4.56 16.87
CA VAL A 63 -2.07 5.68 15.92
C VAL A 63 -3.21 6.61 16.31
N VAL A 64 -2.89 7.89 16.46
CA VAL A 64 -3.81 8.95 16.84
C VAL A 64 -3.97 9.91 15.67
N GLN A 65 -5.22 10.29 15.37
CA GLN A 65 -5.55 11.33 14.42
C GLN A 65 -6.58 12.24 15.09
N ASN A 66 -6.34 13.56 15.06
CA ASN A 66 -7.21 14.56 15.68
C ASN A 66 -7.54 14.23 17.15
N GLY A 67 -6.54 13.75 17.92
CA GLY A 67 -6.69 13.40 19.33
C GLY A 67 -7.42 12.08 19.61
N LYS A 68 -7.91 11.37 18.59
CA LYS A 68 -8.58 10.07 18.73
C LYS A 68 -7.71 8.94 18.20
N GLN A 69 -7.68 7.82 18.91
CA GLN A 69 -7.06 6.60 18.40
C GLN A 69 -7.84 6.08 17.19
N THR A 70 -7.15 5.86 16.07
CA THR A 70 -7.75 5.34 14.82
C THR A 70 -7.14 4.01 14.38
N ALA A 71 -5.96 3.65 14.87
CA ALA A 71 -5.32 2.38 14.59
C ALA A 71 -4.43 1.92 15.76
N ASN A 72 -3.93 0.68 15.66
CA ASN A 72 -2.72 0.24 16.35
C ASN A 72 -1.61 0.07 15.33
N TYR A 73 -0.35 0.08 15.76
CA TYR A 73 0.76 -0.29 14.89
C TYR A 73 1.72 -1.26 15.59
N ALA A 74 2.36 -2.08 14.78
CA ALA A 74 3.50 -2.88 15.16
C ALA A 74 4.64 -2.60 14.18
N SER A 75 5.84 -2.45 14.70
CA SER A 75 7.04 -2.15 13.93
C SER A 75 8.20 -2.99 14.44
N PHE A 76 9.06 -3.40 13.51
CA PHE A 76 10.35 -3.96 13.86
C PHE A 76 11.44 -3.33 13.01
N LYS A 77 12.63 -3.28 13.58
CA LYS A 77 13.84 -2.89 12.89
C LYS A 77 14.89 -3.97 13.05
N ARG A 78 15.68 -4.18 12.00
CA ARG A 78 16.81 -5.11 12.00
C ARG A 78 18.10 -4.38 11.68
N ILE A 79 19.03 -4.43 12.62
CA ILE A 79 20.45 -4.11 12.41
C ILE A 79 21.17 -5.44 12.17
N VAL A 80 21.97 -5.52 11.11
CA VAL A 80 22.81 -6.69 10.80
C VAL A 80 24.28 -6.32 10.95
N ASN A 81 25.02 -7.13 11.71
CA ASN A 81 26.46 -6.95 11.93
C ASN A 81 27.24 -7.09 10.61
N GLY A 82 28.22 -6.23 10.38
CA GLY A 82 29.00 -6.21 9.13
C GLY A 82 28.19 -5.80 7.90
N GLY A 83 27.03 -5.17 8.10
CA GLY A 83 26.11 -4.75 7.06
C GLY A 83 25.52 -3.39 7.37
N THR A 84 24.29 -3.36 7.90
CA THR A 84 23.59 -2.11 8.14
C THR A 84 24.13 -1.34 9.35
N ASP A 85 24.80 -2.03 10.28
CA ASP A 85 25.50 -1.43 11.42
C ASP A 85 26.59 -0.44 10.99
N ALA A 86 27.39 -0.79 9.97
CA ALA A 86 28.43 0.06 9.40
C ALA A 86 27.87 1.37 8.80
N GLN A 87 26.60 1.34 8.38
CA GLN A 87 25.87 2.49 7.84
C GLN A 87 25.02 3.20 8.90
N ASN A 88 25.09 2.78 10.17
CA ASN A 88 24.22 3.23 11.25
C ASN A 88 22.73 3.23 10.84
N THR A 89 22.33 2.17 10.12
CA THR A 89 21.02 2.02 9.48
C THR A 89 20.38 0.70 9.90
N ALA A 90 19.06 0.62 9.84
CA ALA A 90 18.32 -0.63 9.96
C ALA A 90 17.30 -0.80 8.84
N ILE A 91 17.02 -2.05 8.49
CA ILE A 91 15.78 -2.40 7.79
C ILE A 91 14.64 -2.10 8.75
N VAL A 92 13.57 -1.48 8.27
CA VAL A 92 12.35 -1.24 9.06
C VAL A 92 11.13 -1.76 8.33
N THR A 93 10.24 -2.42 9.10
CA THR A 93 8.88 -2.75 8.67
C THR A 93 7.91 -2.26 9.73
N THR A 94 6.89 -1.51 9.33
CA THR A 94 5.81 -1.06 10.21
C THR A 94 4.47 -1.43 9.58
N THR A 95 3.59 -2.11 10.32
CA THR A 95 2.21 -2.35 9.88
C THR A 95 1.24 -1.61 10.79
N ILE A 96 0.31 -0.89 10.18
CA ILE A 96 -0.73 -0.11 10.83
C ILE A 96 -2.05 -0.85 10.62
N PHE A 97 -2.78 -1.11 11.70
CA PHE A 97 -4.04 -1.86 11.74
C PHE A 97 -5.18 -0.94 12.15
N PHE A 98 -5.94 -0.46 11.16
CA PHE A 98 -7.01 0.50 11.33
C PHE A 98 -8.23 -0.12 12.02
N GLN A 99 -8.76 0.57 13.03
CA GLN A 99 -9.90 0.09 13.80
C GLN A 99 -11.19 0.10 12.96
N GLY A 100 -12.14 -0.78 13.31
CA GLY A 100 -13.50 -0.78 12.75
C GLY A 100 -13.91 -2.09 12.08
N LYS A 101 -12.96 -2.93 11.65
CA LYS A 101 -13.24 -4.25 11.04
C LYS A 101 -12.50 -5.39 11.75
N LYS A 102 -12.94 -6.63 11.50
CA LYS A 102 -12.31 -7.88 11.95
C LYS A 102 -12.23 -8.87 10.76
N PRO A 103 -11.05 -9.12 10.16
CA PRO A 103 -9.76 -8.52 10.51
C PRO A 103 -9.71 -7.00 10.24
N PRO A 104 -8.84 -6.24 10.94
CA PRO A 104 -8.60 -4.82 10.64
C PRO A 104 -8.10 -4.62 9.21
N GLU A 105 -8.46 -3.49 8.60
CA GLU A 105 -7.78 -3.02 7.39
C GLU A 105 -6.37 -2.55 7.76
N ASN A 106 -5.41 -2.66 6.85
CA ASN A 106 -4.01 -2.38 7.15
C ASN A 106 -3.24 -1.68 6.03
N ILE A 107 -2.13 -1.04 6.43
CA ILE A 107 -1.06 -0.57 5.55
C ILE A 107 0.26 -1.09 6.14
N THR A 108 1.13 -1.63 5.29
CA THR A 108 2.50 -2.04 5.64
C THR A 108 3.51 -1.12 4.94
N LEU A 109 4.39 -0.54 5.74
CA LEU A 109 5.47 0.35 5.37
C LEU A 109 6.79 -0.43 5.47
N GLN A 110 7.61 -0.36 4.43
CA GLN A 110 8.94 -0.98 4.42
C GLN A 110 9.99 -0.02 3.87
N GLY A 111 11.17 -0.03 4.49
CA GLY A 111 12.25 0.86 4.10
C GLY A 111 13.44 0.81 5.05
N SER A 112 14.08 1.96 5.21
CA SER A 112 15.25 2.14 6.06
C SER A 112 15.00 3.09 7.24
N HIS A 113 15.70 2.84 8.33
CA HIS A 113 15.80 3.73 9.49
C HIS A 113 17.24 4.17 9.65
N ASP A 114 17.47 5.48 9.75
CA ASP A 114 18.76 6.06 10.09
C ASP A 114 18.79 6.38 11.59
N PHE A 115 19.72 5.79 12.32
CA PHE A 115 19.86 6.01 13.76
C PHE A 115 20.47 7.37 14.09
N SER A 116 21.13 8.03 13.14
CA SER A 116 21.75 9.35 13.35
C SER A 116 20.70 10.45 13.44
N SER A 117 19.73 10.45 12.51
CA SER A 117 18.61 11.41 12.51
C SER A 117 17.35 10.90 13.22
N GLY A 118 17.26 9.59 13.52
CA GLY A 118 16.04 8.93 13.96
C GLY A 118 14.97 8.81 12.87
N GLY A 119 15.28 9.21 11.63
CA GLY A 119 14.35 9.22 10.51
C GLY A 119 14.05 7.85 9.93
N GLN A 120 12.96 7.76 9.17
CA GLN A 120 12.68 6.62 8.31
C GLN A 120 12.21 7.07 6.93
N ILE A 121 12.53 6.29 5.91
CA ILE A 121 12.09 6.48 4.53
C ILE A 121 11.83 5.12 3.88
N GLY A 122 10.83 5.06 3.00
CA GLY A 122 10.55 3.87 2.20
C GLY A 122 9.24 4.02 1.45
N SER A 123 8.52 2.92 1.27
CA SER A 123 7.22 2.92 0.59
C SER A 123 6.20 2.05 1.32
N VAL A 124 4.93 2.24 0.95
CA VAL A 124 3.86 1.29 1.28
C VAL A 124 4.04 0.05 0.41
N SER A 125 4.45 -1.07 1.02
CA SER A 125 4.67 -2.32 0.29
C SER A 125 3.43 -3.21 0.18
N ALA A 126 2.46 -3.03 1.09
CA ALA A 126 1.17 -3.72 1.03
C ALA A 126 0.08 -2.90 1.72
N ALA A 127 -1.16 -3.02 1.26
CA ALA A 127 -2.32 -2.42 1.90
C ALA A 127 -3.60 -3.21 1.60
N SER A 128 -4.57 -3.14 2.50
CA SER A 128 -5.93 -3.63 2.23
C SER A 128 -6.63 -2.78 1.16
N SER A 129 -7.73 -3.28 0.60
CA SER A 129 -8.41 -2.64 -0.54
C SER A 129 -8.84 -1.19 -0.26
N GLN A 130 -9.25 -0.88 0.98
CA GLN A 130 -9.62 0.48 1.38
C GLN A 130 -8.46 1.49 1.27
N TYR A 131 -7.21 1.00 1.31
CA TYR A 131 -5.99 1.80 1.29
C TYR A 131 -5.10 1.51 0.07
N ALA A 132 -5.61 0.77 -0.93
CA ALA A 132 -4.85 0.31 -2.08
C ALA A 132 -4.22 1.46 -2.90
N ALA A 133 -4.84 2.64 -2.90
CA ALA A 133 -4.31 3.83 -3.57
C ALA A 133 -2.94 4.29 -3.03
N TYR A 134 -2.58 3.88 -1.81
CA TYR A 134 -1.30 4.21 -1.19
C TYR A 134 -0.18 3.21 -1.53
N ILE A 135 -0.47 2.05 -2.14
CA ILE A 135 0.57 1.07 -2.49
C ILE A 135 1.61 1.71 -3.41
N GLY A 136 2.89 1.51 -3.09
CA GLY A 136 4.02 2.10 -3.81
C GLY A 136 4.28 3.58 -3.52
N LYS A 137 3.40 4.28 -2.77
CA LYS A 137 3.63 5.67 -2.36
C LYS A 137 4.75 5.75 -1.34
N GLN A 138 5.48 6.86 -1.38
CA GLN A 138 6.59 7.08 -0.47
C GLN A 138 6.03 7.35 0.94
N TYR A 139 6.66 6.77 1.95
CA TYR A 139 6.48 7.22 3.32
C TYR A 139 7.75 7.82 3.88
N SER A 140 7.57 8.72 4.85
CA SER A 140 8.63 9.18 5.73
C SER A 140 8.13 9.22 7.17
N ARG A 141 9.00 8.88 8.12
CA ARG A 141 8.76 9.07 9.55
C ARG A 141 9.77 10.05 10.13
N ARG A 142 9.30 11.05 10.87
CA ARG A 142 10.12 11.98 11.67
C ARG A 142 9.49 12.08 13.05
N GLY A 143 10.25 11.68 14.08
CA GLY A 143 9.71 11.48 15.42
C GLY A 143 8.49 10.55 15.40
N ASP A 144 7.35 11.07 15.85
CA ASP A 144 6.09 10.35 15.96
C ASP A 144 5.19 10.52 14.73
N THR A 145 5.55 11.37 13.77
CA THR A 145 4.73 11.61 12.58
C THR A 145 5.16 10.73 11.43
N VAL A 146 4.20 9.99 10.85
CA VAL A 146 4.31 9.30 9.57
C VAL A 146 3.52 10.06 8.51
N THR A 147 4.14 10.30 7.36
CA THR A 147 3.50 10.91 6.18
C THR A 147 3.65 9.98 5.00
N ILE A 148 2.55 9.73 4.27
CA ILE A 148 2.51 8.94 3.03
C ILE A 148 2.00 9.83 1.90
N LYS A 149 2.71 9.91 0.78
CA LYS A 149 2.36 10.75 -0.39
C LYS A 149 2.88 10.20 -1.71
#